data_AF-A0A7K4TYY8-F1
#
_entry.id   AF-A0A7K4TYY8-F1
#
_cell.length_a   1.000
_cell.length_b   1.000
_cell.length_c   1.000
_cell.angle_alpha   90.00
_cell.angle_beta   90.00
_cell.angle_gamma   90.00
#
_symmetry.space_group_name_H-M   'P 1'
#
loop_
_entity.id
_entity.type
_entity.pdbx_description
1 polymer ?
#
loop_
_entity_poly.entity_id
_entity_poly.type
_entity_poly.pdbx_seq_one_letter_code
_entity_poly.pdbx_strand_id
1 'polypeptide(L)' 'MRILHLLLVVLLLVLQGAAGQQEFPRLDNSCFIQNGRCIPGICRRPYYWIGDCSNGYSCCRK' A
#
# COMPACT_ATOMS: atom_id res chain seq x y z
N MET A 1 -36.31 1.54 20.36
CA MET A 1 -35.71 0.84 19.19
C MET A 1 -35.26 1.85 18.11
N ARG A 2 -34.26 2.69 18.40
CA ARG A 2 -33.74 3.72 17.46
C ARG A 2 -32.26 4.03 17.75
N ILE A 3 -31.87 3.92 19.02
CA ILE A 3 -30.50 4.07 19.53
C ILE A 3 -29.56 3.01 18.97
N LEU A 4 -30.00 1.76 18.84
CA LEU A 4 -29.16 0.68 18.29
C LEU A 4 -28.72 0.95 16.85
N HIS A 5 -29.64 1.47 16.02
CA HIS A 5 -29.32 1.87 14.65
C HIS A 5 -28.39 3.08 14.59
N LEU A 6 -28.56 4.06 15.48
CA LEU A 6 -27.66 5.21 15.55
C LEU A 6 -26.24 4.78 15.93
N LEU A 7 -26.09 3.88 16.90
CA LEU A 7 -24.79 3.30 17.28
C LEU A 7 -24.14 2.54 16.13
N LEU A 8 -24.92 1.75 15.38
CA LEU A 8 -24.44 1.02 14.21
C LEU A 8 -23.92 1.98 13.11
N VAL A 9 -24.65 3.06 12.83
CA VAL A 9 -24.25 4.07 11.85
C VAL A 9 -22.95 4.76 12.28
N VAL A 10 -22.84 5.17 13.54
CA VAL A 10 -21.62 5.78 14.08
C VAL A 10 -20.43 4.81 13.96
N LEU A 11 -20.62 3.54 14.29
CA LEU A 11 -19.58 2.52 14.18
C LEU A 11 -19.09 2.34 12.73
N LEU A 12 -20.01 2.28 11.77
CA LEU A 12 -19.68 2.15 10.34
C LEU A 12 -18.94 3.39 9.82
N LEU A 13 -19.33 4.60 10.24
CA LEU A 13 -18.65 5.84 9.86
C LEU A 13 -17.21 5.89 10.39
N VAL A 14 -16.97 5.43 11.63
CA VAL A 14 -15.62 5.34 12.20
C VAL A 14 -14.77 4.30 11.46
N LEU A 15 -15.33 3.15 11.09
CA LEU A 15 -14.62 2.10 10.34
C LEU A 15 -14.18 2.56 8.94
N GLN A 16 -14.98 3.38 8.26
CA GLN A 16 -14.65 3.93 6.93
C GLN A 16 -13.43 4.87 7.00
N GLY A 17 -13.27 5.60 8.10
CA GLY A 17 -12.11 6.46 8.35
C GLY A 17 -10.79 5.70 8.53
N ALA A 18 -10.83 4.44 8.98
CA ALA A 18 -9.66 3.59 9.15
C ALA A 18 -9.19 2.92 7.83
N ALA A 19 -10.08 2.82 6.83
CA ALA A 19 -9.78 2.16 5.55
C ALA A 19 -8.95 3.04 4.58
N GLY A 20 -8.75 4.33 4.89
CA GLY A 20 -7.95 5.26 4.09
C GLY A 20 -6.45 5.26 4.42
N GLN A 21 -6.03 4.49 5.42
CA GLN A 21 -4.62 4.34 5.75
C GLN A 21 -4.00 3.33 4.77
N GLN A 22 -3.76 3.80 3.54
CA GLN A 22 -2.81 3.15 2.64
C GLN A 22 -1.45 3.23 3.34
N GLU A 23 -1.14 2.21 4.13
CA GLU A 23 0.15 1.99 4.76
C GLU A 23 1.20 1.82 3.64
N PHE A 24 1.69 2.95 3.13
CA PHE A 24 2.83 3.05 2.22
C PHE A 24 4.17 2.52 2.79
N PRO A 25 4.34 2.14 4.08
CA PRO A 25 5.53 1.38 4.50
C PRO A 25 5.59 -0.04 3.91
N ARG A 26 4.48 -0.58 3.40
CA ARG A 26 4.43 -1.95 2.86
C ARG A 26 5.04 -2.12 1.47
N LEU A 27 5.33 -1.04 0.74
CA LEU A 27 5.82 -1.14 -0.65
C LEU A 27 7.21 -1.77 -0.74
N ASP A 28 8.12 -1.45 0.18
CA ASP A 28 9.47 -2.02 0.15
C ASP A 28 9.47 -3.51 0.50
N ASN A 29 8.71 -3.90 1.53
CA ASN A 29 8.56 -5.31 1.89
C ASN A 29 7.79 -6.09 0.81
N SER A 30 6.76 -5.49 0.20
CA SER A 30 6.01 -6.16 -0.88
C SER A 30 6.87 -6.34 -2.14
N CYS A 31 7.76 -5.38 -2.44
CA CYS A 31 8.73 -5.51 -3.51
C CYS A 31 9.67 -6.70 -3.27
N PHE A 32 10.20 -6.81 -2.05
CA PHE A 32 11.08 -7.91 -1.66
C PHE A 32 10.36 -9.28 -1.67
N ILE A 33 9.11 -9.35 -1.17
CA ILE A 33 8.28 -10.57 -1.21
C ILE A 33 8.02 -11.03 -2.64
N GLN A 34 7.87 -10.09 -3.58
CA GLN A 34 7.72 -10.38 -5.01
C GLN A 34 9.05 -10.70 -5.72
N ASN A 35 10.13 -10.91 -4.95
CA ASN A 35 11.49 -11.13 -5.44
C ASN A 35 12.01 -9.97 -6.33
N GLY A 36 11.50 -8.77 -6.08
CA GLY A 36 11.94 -7.52 -6.67
C GLY A 36 13.00 -6.81 -5.81
N ARG A 37 13.61 -5.78 -6.38
CA ARG A 37 14.61 -4.94 -5.71
C ARG A 37 14.26 -3.48 -5.90
N CYS A 38 14.30 -2.69 -4.83
CA CYS A 38 14.19 -1.24 -4.90
C CYS A 38 15.50 -0.66 -5.46
N ILE A 39 15.42 0.03 -6.60
CA ILE A 39 16.54 0.68 -7.29
C ILE A 39 16.20 2.18 -7.43
N PRO A 40 17.14 3.10 -7.19
CA PRO A 40 16.88 4.52 -7.36
C PRO A 40 16.65 4.84 -8.85
N GLY A 41 15.59 5.59 -9.16
CA GLY A 41 15.24 5.95 -10.53
C GLY A 41 14.55 4.81 -11.29
N ILE A 42 14.90 4.60 -12.57
CA ILE A 42 14.24 3.63 -13.46
C ILE A 42 14.91 2.25 -13.46
N CYS A 43 14.12 1.20 -13.68
CA CYS A 43 14.64 -0.15 -13.85
C CYS A 43 15.50 -0.26 -15.12
N ARG A 44 16.75 -0.70 -14.96
CA ARG A 44 17.65 -0.98 -16.08
C ARG A 44 17.44 -2.40 -16.58
N ARG A 45 17.54 -2.62 -17.90
CA ARG A 45 17.49 -3.96 -18.48
C ARG A 45 18.56 -4.86 -17.84
N PRO A 46 18.26 -6.15 -17.56
CA PRO A 46 17.06 -6.90 -17.95
C PRO A 46 15.85 -6.76 -17.00
N TYR A 47 15.90 -5.86 -16.02
CA TYR A 47 14.84 -5.74 -15.01
C TYR A 47 13.66 -4.87 -15.50
N TYR A 48 12.44 -5.30 -15.20
CA TYR A 48 11.18 -4.60 -15.48
C TYR A 48 10.60 -3.97 -14.20
N TRP A 49 9.89 -2.85 -14.38
CA TRP A 49 9.22 -2.13 -13.31
C TRP A 49 7.93 -2.86 -12.91
N ILE A 50 7.74 -3.08 -11.61
CA ILE A 50 6.54 -3.75 -11.05
C ILE A 50 5.80 -2.92 -10.01
N GLY A 51 6.27 -1.69 -9.76
CA GLY A 51 5.70 -0.79 -8.80
C GLY A 51 6.76 0.16 -8.24
N ASP A 52 6.33 1.02 -7.35
CA ASP A 52 7.22 1.96 -6.67
C ASP A 52 7.64 1.40 -5.31
N CYS A 53 8.76 1.90 -4.83
CA CYS A 53 9.28 1.71 -3.48
C CYS A 53 9.21 3.05 -2.73
N SER A 54 9.53 3.05 -1.45
CA SER A 54 9.61 4.29 -0.67
C SER A 54 10.68 5.25 -1.24
N ASN A 55 10.55 6.55 -0.94
CA ASN A 55 11.59 7.54 -1.20
C ASN A 55 12.01 7.72 -2.67
N GLY A 56 11.11 7.47 -3.63
CA GLY A 56 11.35 7.66 -5.07
C GLY A 56 12.14 6.52 -5.74
N TYR A 57 12.21 5.36 -5.10
CA TYR A 57 12.81 4.17 -5.69
C TYR A 57 11.77 3.42 -6.53
N SER A 58 12.23 2.69 -7.55
CA SER A 58 11.41 1.77 -8.33
C SER A 58 11.62 0.34 -7.87
N CYS A 59 10.53 -0.42 -7.75
CA CYS A 59 10.60 -1.86 -7.57
C CYS A 59 10.85 -2.55 -8.91
N CYS A 60 12.02 -3.17 -9.05
CA CYS A 60 12.49 -3.79 -10.28
C CYS A 60 12.64 -5.31 -10.12
N ARG A 61 12.12 -6.08 -11.06
CA ARG A 61 12.23 -7.56 -11.08
C ARG A 61 12.85 -8.03 -12.39
N LYS A 62 13.65 -9.10 -12.35
CA LYS A 62 14.25 -9.69 -13.55
C LYS A 62 13.23 -10.53 -14.30
#